data_AF-A0A2D7WWL2-F1
#
_entry.id   AF-A0A2D7WWL2-F1
#
_cell.length_a   1.000
_cell.length_b   1.000
_cell.length_c   1.000
_cell.angle_alpha   90.00
_cell.angle_beta   90.00
_cell.angle_gamma   90.00
#
_symmetry.space_group_name_H-M   'P 1'
#
loop_
_entity.id
_entity.type
_entity.pdbx_description
1 polymer ?
#
loop_
_entity_poly.entity_id
_entity_poly.type
_entity_poly.pdbx_seq_one_letter_code
_entity_poly.pdbx_strand_id
1 'polypeptide(L)'
;MKQLSQIYLLLLLVTMLNGCSTIGYYSQAVSGHLSLMMSAEPVDDILSDTSTPVDLRGKLTVAQQAREFAGQRLALPVGEAFSDYVDLDRPWVVVNLVAVPEFSLEPHRWCYPVLGCQAYRGYYSLADARAEESQFRNKGFDTFIGGVTAYSTLGWFDDPLHTGFTRLAEDRMVALMFHELAHRVVYIADDTAFNESFATAVELEGLRLWLSDQGKPGQFEEALDRLARRNQTLSLVEDFSARLDVLYAQQDVLPDQQLRNRKAAIYQELALAYQELSAEWSEPGPFGPVPVSLNNANLALFRQYNQHVPAFRQMLRNAGYDFADFYKAVKTLSEQPEPQRTEHLAALSERFEEHL
;
A
#
# COMPACT_ATOMS: atom_id res chain seq x y z
N MET A 1 -21.72 -18.49 -45.11
CA MET A 1 -22.68 -18.25 -44.01
C MET A 1 -22.44 -19.13 -42.77
N LYS A 2 -22.22 -20.45 -42.89
CA LYS A 2 -21.94 -21.32 -41.72
C LYS A 2 -20.67 -20.95 -40.92
N GLN A 3 -19.58 -20.53 -41.59
CA GLN A 3 -18.34 -20.12 -40.92
C GLN A 3 -18.47 -18.77 -40.16
N LEU A 4 -19.24 -17.82 -40.69
CA LEU A 4 -19.51 -16.54 -40.00
C LEU A 4 -20.37 -16.77 -38.74
N SER A 5 -21.37 -17.64 -38.80
CA SER A 5 -22.19 -18.02 -37.64
C SER A 5 -21.38 -18.72 -36.53
N GLN A 6 -20.36 -19.49 -36.89
CA GLN A 6 -19.46 -20.13 -35.93
C GLN A 6 -18.53 -19.11 -35.27
N ILE A 7 -18.06 -18.10 -36.01
CA ILE A 7 -17.25 -17.00 -35.48
C ILE A 7 -18.04 -16.16 -34.48
N TYR A 8 -19.30 -15.81 -34.77
CA TYR A 8 -20.15 -15.07 -33.81
C TYR A 8 -20.48 -15.88 -32.57
N LEU A 9 -20.72 -17.19 -32.69
CA LEU A 9 -20.94 -18.07 -31.53
C LEU A 9 -19.67 -18.20 -30.67
N LEU A 10 -18.50 -18.29 -31.31
CA LEU A 10 -17.21 -18.35 -30.61
C LEU A 10 -16.90 -17.02 -29.92
N LEU A 11 -17.14 -15.88 -30.59
CA LEU A 11 -17.02 -14.54 -30.00
C LEU A 11 -17.99 -14.36 -28.83
N LEU A 12 -19.24 -14.80 -28.95
CA LEU A 12 -20.21 -14.74 -27.86
C LEU A 12 -19.76 -15.61 -26.67
N LEU A 13 -19.26 -16.82 -26.93
CA LEU A 13 -18.74 -17.72 -25.89
C LEU A 13 -17.50 -17.15 -25.20
N VAL A 14 -16.57 -16.56 -25.96
CA VAL A 14 -15.38 -15.88 -25.42
C VAL A 14 -15.76 -14.64 -24.61
N THR A 15 -16.77 -13.87 -25.04
CA THR A 15 -17.29 -12.74 -24.26
C THR A 15 -18.02 -13.17 -23.00
N MET A 16 -18.74 -14.31 -23.01
CA MET A 16 -19.40 -14.83 -21.82
C MET A 16 -18.40 -15.43 -20.81
N LEU A 17 -17.33 -16.07 -21.28
CA LEU A 17 -16.29 -16.61 -20.39
C LEU A 17 -15.48 -15.50 -19.70
N ASN A 18 -15.13 -14.42 -20.41
CA ASN A 18 -14.47 -13.25 -19.81
C ASN A 18 -15.44 -12.36 -19.02
N GLY A 19 -16.73 -12.35 -19.39
CA GLY A 19 -17.78 -11.64 -18.67
C GLY A 19 -18.06 -12.25 -17.31
N CYS A 20 -18.08 -13.59 -17.19
CA CYS A 20 -18.33 -14.27 -15.92
C CYS A 20 -17.23 -14.03 -14.87
N SER A 21 -15.95 -14.00 -15.26
CA SER A 21 -14.85 -13.71 -14.32
C SER A 21 -14.86 -12.24 -13.87
N THR A 22 -15.21 -11.32 -14.78
CA THR A 22 -15.33 -9.90 -14.48
C THR A 22 -16.53 -9.62 -13.57
N ILE A 23 -17.70 -10.19 -13.88
CA ILE A 23 -18.90 -10.10 -13.04
C ILE A 23 -18.65 -10.74 -11.67
N GLY A 24 -18.03 -11.93 -11.62
CA GLY A 24 -17.69 -12.60 -10.36
C GLY A 24 -16.78 -11.75 -9.48
N TYR A 25 -15.77 -11.11 -10.08
CA TYR A 25 -14.88 -10.21 -9.33
C TYR A 25 -15.60 -8.99 -8.76
N TYR A 26 -16.43 -8.31 -9.57
CA TYR A 26 -17.15 -7.14 -9.06
C TYR A 26 -18.22 -7.54 -8.05
N SER A 27 -18.87 -8.70 -8.21
CA SER A 27 -19.80 -9.21 -7.19
C SER A 27 -19.10 -9.47 -5.87
N GLN A 28 -17.89 -10.08 -5.86
CA GLN A 28 -17.19 -10.28 -4.59
C GLN A 28 -16.73 -8.95 -3.97
N ALA A 29 -16.33 -7.96 -4.79
CA ALA A 29 -15.93 -6.66 -4.28
C ALA A 29 -17.11 -5.93 -3.61
N VAL A 30 -18.28 -5.91 -4.26
CA VAL A 30 -19.49 -5.28 -3.72
C VAL A 30 -20.00 -6.03 -2.49
N SER A 31 -20.13 -7.35 -2.57
CA SER A 31 -20.61 -8.15 -1.44
C SER A 31 -19.65 -8.12 -0.25
N GLY A 32 -18.34 -8.16 -0.51
CA GLY A 32 -17.33 -8.06 0.53
C GLY A 32 -17.33 -6.70 1.23
N HIS A 33 -17.40 -5.61 0.45
CA HIS A 33 -17.51 -4.27 1.02
C HIS A 33 -18.82 -4.08 1.80
N LEU A 34 -19.96 -4.49 1.25
CA LEU A 34 -21.24 -4.42 1.95
C LEU A 34 -21.24 -5.25 3.24
N SER A 35 -20.66 -6.45 3.21
CA SER A 35 -20.51 -7.28 4.40
C SER A 35 -19.64 -6.61 5.46
N LEU A 36 -18.53 -5.96 5.06
CA LEU A 36 -17.68 -5.21 5.98
C LEU A 36 -18.47 -4.10 6.68
N MET A 37 -19.19 -3.29 5.90
CA MET A 37 -19.96 -2.16 6.43
C MET A 37 -21.15 -2.62 7.30
N MET A 38 -21.82 -3.72 6.94
CA MET A 38 -22.92 -4.27 7.76
C MET A 38 -22.46 -4.92 9.07
N SER A 39 -21.19 -5.33 9.14
CA SER A 39 -20.57 -5.87 10.35
C SER A 39 -19.92 -4.80 11.23
N ALA A 40 -19.99 -3.53 10.83
CA ALA A 40 -19.41 -2.44 11.59
C ALA A 40 -20.33 -2.05 12.75
N GLU A 41 -19.73 -1.91 13.92
CA GLU A 41 -20.40 -1.46 15.15
C GLU A 41 -19.83 -0.09 15.57
N PRO A 42 -20.67 0.87 16.00
CA PRO A 42 -20.18 2.17 16.47
C PRO A 42 -19.18 2.02 17.60
N VAL A 43 -18.04 2.71 17.51
CA VAL A 43 -16.99 2.63 18.54
C VAL A 43 -17.52 3.07 19.91
N ASP A 44 -18.40 4.07 19.95
CA ASP A 44 -19.01 4.54 21.20
C ASP A 44 -19.85 3.45 21.89
N ASP A 45 -20.58 2.64 21.12
CA ASP A 45 -21.36 1.53 21.65
C ASP A 45 -20.44 0.45 22.25
N ILE A 46 -19.37 0.10 21.54
CA ILE A 46 -18.35 -0.87 22.03
C ILE A 46 -17.65 -0.35 23.29
N LEU A 47 -17.33 0.94 23.34
CA LEU A 47 -16.71 1.55 24.52
C LEU A 47 -17.67 1.64 25.71
N SER A 48 -18.98 1.68 25.47
CA SER A 48 -20.00 1.67 26.53
C SER A 48 -20.26 0.27 27.10
N ASP A 49 -20.03 -0.79 26.32
CA ASP A 49 -20.16 -2.16 26.79
C ASP A 49 -19.06 -2.48 27.81
N THR A 50 -19.45 -2.97 28.99
CA THR A 50 -18.54 -3.37 30.07
C THR A 50 -17.87 -4.72 29.81
N SER A 51 -18.40 -5.50 28.86
CA SER A 51 -17.84 -6.79 28.45
C SER A 51 -16.66 -6.67 27.47
N THR A 52 -16.49 -5.52 26.82
CA THR A 52 -15.40 -5.26 25.86
C THR A 52 -14.03 -5.48 26.51
N PRO A 53 -13.16 -6.31 25.88
CA PRO A 53 -11.81 -6.55 26.37
C PRO A 53 -11.02 -5.25 26.62
N VAL A 54 -10.24 -5.22 27.69
CA VAL A 54 -9.49 -4.02 28.13
C VAL A 54 -8.55 -3.52 27.03
N ASP A 55 -7.83 -4.42 26.35
CA ASP A 55 -6.89 -4.06 25.30
C ASP A 55 -7.60 -3.41 24.11
N LEU A 56 -8.74 -3.96 23.68
CA LEU A 56 -9.55 -3.40 22.60
C LEU A 56 -10.11 -2.03 22.99
N ARG A 57 -10.65 -1.90 24.21
CA ARG A 57 -11.13 -0.62 24.75
C ARG A 57 -10.03 0.45 24.72
N GLY A 58 -8.80 0.08 25.10
CA GLY A 58 -7.63 0.96 25.04
C GLY A 58 -7.34 1.42 23.61
N LYS A 59 -7.28 0.49 22.65
CA LYS A 59 -7.05 0.81 21.23
C LYS A 59 -8.12 1.72 20.65
N LEU A 60 -9.39 1.43 20.91
CA LEU A 60 -10.51 2.24 20.42
C LEU A 60 -10.51 3.64 21.04
N THR A 61 -10.18 3.76 22.33
CA THR A 61 -10.02 5.07 22.99
C THR A 61 -8.90 5.89 22.34
N VAL A 62 -7.74 5.28 22.09
CA VAL A 62 -6.62 5.94 21.40
C VAL A 62 -7.03 6.34 19.98
N ALA A 63 -7.77 5.50 19.26
CA ALA A 63 -8.25 5.82 17.93
C ALA A 63 -9.18 7.03 17.91
N GLN A 64 -10.11 7.15 18.87
CA GLN A 64 -10.97 8.35 19.01
C GLN A 64 -10.15 9.62 19.24
N GLN A 65 -9.15 9.57 20.12
CA GLN A 65 -8.26 10.71 20.37
C GLN A 65 -7.42 11.06 19.14
N ALA A 66 -6.95 10.05 18.40
CA ALA A 66 -6.21 10.27 17.16
C ALA A 66 -7.09 10.89 16.07
N ARG A 67 -8.37 10.50 15.94
CA ARG A 67 -9.33 11.16 15.05
C ARG A 67 -9.49 12.64 15.38
N GLU A 68 -9.70 12.97 16.65
CA GLU A 68 -9.83 14.36 17.08
C GLU A 68 -8.56 15.17 16.77
N PHE A 69 -7.39 14.60 17.08
CA PHE A 69 -6.09 15.21 16.80
C PHE A 69 -5.86 15.42 15.30
N ALA A 70 -6.21 14.44 14.45
CA ALA A 70 -6.09 14.55 13.00
C ALA A 70 -6.88 15.74 12.46
N GLY A 71 -8.13 15.93 12.92
CA GLY A 71 -8.96 17.06 12.51
C GLY A 71 -8.43 18.40 13.04
N GLN A 72 -8.12 18.48 14.33
CA GLN A 72 -7.80 19.74 14.99
C GLN A 72 -6.36 20.22 14.77
N ARG A 73 -5.40 19.30 14.71
CA ARG A 73 -3.96 19.61 14.67
C ARG A 73 -3.35 19.40 13.31
N LEU A 74 -3.85 18.43 12.53
CA LEU A 74 -3.33 18.08 11.21
C LEU A 74 -4.20 18.58 10.05
N ALA A 75 -5.31 19.26 10.34
CA ALA A 75 -6.29 19.73 9.35
C ALA A 75 -6.78 18.63 8.39
N LEU A 76 -6.77 17.37 8.82
CA LEU A 76 -7.19 16.24 8.01
C LEU A 76 -8.72 16.15 7.92
N PRO A 77 -9.28 15.76 6.76
CA PRO A 77 -10.72 15.62 6.57
C PRO A 77 -11.21 14.30 7.18
N VAL A 78 -11.37 14.27 8.51
CA VAL A 78 -11.73 13.06 9.26
C VAL A 78 -13.12 12.54 8.91
N GLY A 79 -14.14 13.41 8.95
CA GLY A 79 -15.54 12.98 8.81
C GLY A 79 -15.89 11.85 9.80
N GLU A 80 -16.60 10.83 9.32
CA GLU A 80 -16.90 9.63 10.11
C GLU A 80 -15.87 8.50 9.90
N ALA A 81 -14.77 8.71 9.17
CA ALA A 81 -13.72 7.67 9.09
C ALA A 81 -13.29 7.27 10.49
N PHE A 82 -13.19 5.95 10.70
CA PHE A 82 -12.82 5.34 11.97
C PHE A 82 -13.82 5.56 13.13
N SER A 83 -15.07 5.98 12.86
CA SER A 83 -16.14 6.05 13.88
C SER A 83 -16.70 4.68 14.26
N ASP A 84 -16.60 3.70 13.37
CA ASP A 84 -17.07 2.33 13.56
C ASP A 84 -15.90 1.35 13.64
N TYR A 85 -16.15 0.17 14.18
CA TYR A 85 -15.18 -0.92 14.29
C TYR A 85 -15.77 -2.23 13.76
N VAL A 86 -14.94 -2.98 13.02
CA VAL A 86 -15.27 -4.33 12.56
C VAL A 86 -14.30 -5.33 13.19
N ASP A 87 -14.83 -6.30 13.93
CA ASP A 87 -14.03 -7.44 14.37
C ASP A 87 -13.86 -8.47 13.25
N LEU A 88 -12.61 -8.81 12.95
CA LEU A 88 -12.19 -9.75 11.93
C LEU A 88 -11.35 -10.87 12.56
N ASP A 89 -11.66 -12.11 12.21
CA ASP A 89 -10.85 -13.29 12.56
C ASP A 89 -9.46 -13.32 11.90
N ARG A 90 -9.07 -12.25 11.19
CA ARG A 90 -7.85 -12.12 10.39
C ARG A 90 -7.32 -10.69 10.47
N PRO A 91 -6.00 -10.47 10.28
CA PRO A 91 -5.42 -9.13 10.43
C PRO A 91 -5.54 -8.24 9.17
N TRP A 92 -6.31 -8.63 8.16
CA TRP A 92 -6.49 -7.87 6.92
C TRP A 92 -7.95 -7.86 6.46
N VAL A 93 -8.40 -6.75 5.88
CA VAL A 93 -9.74 -6.64 5.27
C VAL A 93 -9.75 -7.37 3.94
N VAL A 94 -8.78 -7.03 3.09
CA VAL A 94 -8.56 -7.61 1.75
C VAL A 94 -7.14 -8.17 1.62
N VAL A 95 -6.95 -9.03 0.64
CA VAL A 95 -5.64 -9.42 0.14
C VAL A 95 -5.43 -8.86 -1.27
N ASN A 96 -4.22 -8.39 -1.56
CA ASN A 96 -3.84 -7.92 -2.88
C ASN A 96 -3.06 -9.01 -3.61
N LEU A 97 -3.49 -9.33 -4.82
CA LEU A 97 -2.73 -10.13 -5.78
C LEU A 97 -1.91 -9.19 -6.67
N VAL A 98 -0.61 -9.46 -6.77
CA VAL A 98 0.31 -8.90 -7.75
C VAL A 98 0.76 -10.03 -8.68
N ALA A 99 0.78 -9.77 -9.98
CA ALA A 99 1.26 -10.73 -10.98
C ALA A 99 2.23 -10.03 -11.93
N VAL A 100 3.39 -10.64 -12.17
CA VAL A 100 4.45 -10.08 -13.03
C VAL A 100 4.93 -11.16 -14.00
N PRO A 101 5.09 -10.86 -15.29
CA PRO A 101 5.68 -11.81 -16.23
C PRO A 101 7.05 -12.30 -15.75
N GLU A 102 7.38 -13.55 -16.07
CA GLU A 102 8.58 -14.24 -15.55
C GLU A 102 9.89 -13.48 -15.78
N PHE A 103 10.00 -12.77 -16.91
CA PHE A 103 11.19 -12.02 -17.31
C PHE A 103 10.86 -10.53 -17.50
N SER A 104 10.11 -9.97 -16.55
CA SER A 104 9.81 -8.54 -16.50
C SER A 104 9.74 -8.08 -15.04
N LEU A 105 9.96 -6.79 -14.80
CA LEU A 105 9.61 -6.13 -13.54
C LEU A 105 8.36 -5.26 -13.65
N GLU A 106 7.74 -5.19 -14.83
CA GLU A 106 6.47 -4.49 -15.05
C GLU A 106 5.29 -5.39 -14.63
N PRO A 107 4.54 -5.01 -13.59
CA PRO A 107 3.41 -5.82 -13.14
C PRO A 107 2.25 -5.72 -14.13
N HIS A 108 1.47 -6.80 -14.19
CA HIS A 108 0.17 -6.79 -14.83
C HIS A 108 -0.71 -5.67 -14.24
N ARG A 109 -1.38 -4.94 -15.12
CA ARG A 109 -2.24 -3.80 -14.78
C ARG A 109 -3.71 -4.23 -14.79
N TRP A 110 -4.41 -3.99 -13.69
CA TRP A 110 -5.86 -4.07 -13.64
C TRP A 110 -6.45 -2.68 -13.74
N CYS A 111 -7.21 -2.41 -14.80
CA CYS A 111 -7.78 -1.10 -15.06
C CYS A 111 -9.24 -1.02 -14.64
N TYR A 112 -9.57 0.03 -13.90
CA TYR A 112 -10.89 0.30 -13.35
C TYR A 112 -11.42 1.62 -13.94
N PRO A 113 -12.72 1.73 -14.26
CA PRO A 113 -13.26 2.92 -14.91
C PRO A 113 -13.02 4.25 -14.16
N VAL A 114 -12.88 4.19 -12.84
CA VAL A 114 -12.73 5.39 -11.99
C VAL A 114 -11.36 5.48 -11.33
N LEU A 115 -10.78 4.36 -10.89
CA LEU A 115 -9.54 4.35 -10.11
C LEU A 115 -8.27 4.33 -10.98
N GLY A 116 -8.39 4.21 -12.30
CA GLY A 116 -7.23 4.02 -13.19
C GLY A 116 -6.72 2.59 -13.16
N CYS A 117 -5.44 2.39 -13.50
CA CYS A 117 -4.81 1.09 -13.66
C CYS A 117 -3.86 0.75 -12.49
N GLN A 118 -4.26 -0.21 -11.66
CA GLN A 118 -3.48 -0.61 -10.49
C GLN A 118 -2.53 -1.78 -10.78
N ALA A 119 -1.42 -1.81 -10.03
CA ALA A 119 -0.40 -2.87 -10.04
C ALA A 119 -0.84 -4.18 -9.38
N TYR A 120 -1.96 -4.11 -8.68
CA TYR A 120 -2.48 -5.14 -7.82
C TYR A 120 -4.00 -5.20 -7.97
N ARG A 121 -4.57 -6.31 -7.54
CA ARG A 121 -6.02 -6.49 -7.45
C ARG A 121 -6.41 -6.96 -6.06
N GLY A 122 -7.27 -6.19 -5.41
CA GLY A 122 -7.79 -6.51 -4.07
C GLY A 122 -8.93 -7.52 -4.11
N TYR A 123 -8.92 -8.44 -3.14
CA TYR A 123 -9.92 -9.49 -2.93
C TYR A 123 -10.31 -9.57 -1.45
N TYR A 124 -11.61 -9.61 -1.14
CA TYR A 124 -12.08 -9.91 0.22
C TYR A 124 -11.92 -11.39 0.57
N SER A 125 -11.99 -12.27 -0.45
CA SER A 125 -11.81 -13.71 -0.34
C SER A 125 -10.38 -14.12 -0.72
N LEU A 126 -9.64 -14.71 0.22
CA LEU A 126 -8.34 -15.31 -0.06
C LEU A 126 -8.44 -16.49 -1.05
N ALA A 127 -9.57 -17.21 -1.03
CA ALA A 127 -9.79 -18.31 -1.97
C ALA A 127 -9.89 -17.78 -3.41
N ASP A 128 -10.58 -16.66 -3.63
CA ASP A 128 -10.73 -16.04 -4.95
C ASP A 128 -9.39 -15.49 -5.44
N ALA A 129 -8.62 -14.86 -4.56
CA ALA A 129 -7.26 -14.42 -4.87
C ALA A 129 -6.35 -15.58 -5.30
N ARG A 130 -6.42 -16.73 -4.60
CA ARG A 130 -5.64 -17.94 -4.94
C ARG A 130 -6.11 -18.59 -6.25
N ALA A 131 -7.41 -18.53 -6.55
CA ALA A 131 -7.95 -19.01 -7.80
C ALA A 131 -7.41 -18.18 -8.99
N GLU A 132 -7.40 -16.84 -8.85
CA GLU A 132 -6.79 -15.96 -9.86
C GLU A 132 -5.27 -16.14 -9.96
N GLU A 133 -4.57 -16.21 -8.82
CA GLU A 133 -3.13 -16.46 -8.75
C GLU A 133 -2.74 -17.71 -9.54
N SER A 134 -3.51 -18.79 -9.38
CA SER A 134 -3.25 -20.04 -10.08
C SER A 134 -3.37 -19.90 -11.60
N GLN A 135 -4.26 -19.05 -12.10
CA GLN A 135 -4.34 -18.75 -13.54
C GLN A 135 -3.09 -18.02 -14.05
N PHE A 136 -2.53 -17.09 -13.25
CA PHE A 136 -1.30 -16.39 -13.60
C PHE A 136 -0.07 -17.30 -13.52
N ARG A 137 0.04 -18.13 -12.47
CA ARG A 137 1.12 -19.12 -12.36
C ARG A 137 1.13 -20.12 -13.51
N ASN A 138 -0.05 -20.56 -13.97
CA ASN A 138 -0.17 -21.44 -15.15
C ASN A 138 0.31 -20.78 -16.45
N LYS A 139 0.37 -19.44 -16.48
CA LYS A 139 0.92 -18.65 -17.59
C LYS A 139 2.40 -18.30 -17.39
N GLY A 140 3.05 -18.83 -16.35
CA GLY A 140 4.46 -18.57 -16.02
C GLY A 140 4.72 -17.26 -15.28
N PHE A 141 3.70 -16.58 -14.76
CA PHE A 141 3.91 -15.34 -14.02
C PHE A 141 4.46 -15.63 -12.62
N ASP A 142 5.32 -14.74 -12.14
CA ASP A 142 5.60 -14.60 -10.72
C ASP A 142 4.41 -13.92 -10.05
N THR A 143 3.98 -14.45 -8.92
CA THR A 143 2.83 -13.92 -8.17
C THR A 143 3.17 -13.68 -6.72
N PHE A 144 2.45 -12.74 -6.12
CA PHE A 144 2.46 -12.49 -4.68
C PHE A 144 1.05 -12.15 -4.21
N ILE A 145 0.62 -12.77 -3.12
CA ILE A 145 -0.59 -12.39 -2.39
C ILE A 145 -0.17 -11.85 -1.02
N GLY A 146 -0.54 -10.60 -0.73
CA GLY A 146 -0.27 -9.94 0.55
C GLY A 146 -1.55 -9.44 1.21
N GLY A 147 -1.67 -9.60 2.53
CA GLY A 147 -2.76 -8.99 3.31
C GLY A 147 -2.58 -7.48 3.42
N VAL A 148 -3.68 -6.74 3.28
CA VAL A 148 -3.71 -5.28 3.38
C VAL A 148 -4.31 -4.89 4.73
N THR A 149 -3.47 -4.33 5.60
CA THR A 149 -3.89 -3.72 6.87
C THR A 149 -4.45 -2.32 6.64
N ALA A 150 -3.87 -1.59 5.70
CA ALA A 150 -4.19 -0.24 5.25
C ALA A 150 -5.37 -0.23 4.25
N TYR A 151 -6.54 -0.73 4.65
CA TYR A 151 -7.70 -0.68 3.76
C TYR A 151 -8.31 0.71 3.79
N SER A 152 -8.37 1.36 2.62
CA SER A 152 -8.99 2.67 2.44
C SER A 152 -9.73 2.72 1.11
N THR A 153 -10.88 3.39 1.14
CA THR A 153 -11.68 3.73 -0.04
C THR A 153 -11.38 5.14 -0.53
N LEU A 154 -10.26 5.74 -0.10
CA LEU A 154 -9.80 7.07 -0.52
C LEU A 154 -10.83 8.18 -0.21
N GLY A 155 -11.64 7.98 0.83
CA GLY A 155 -12.68 8.90 1.26
C GLY A 155 -14.00 8.80 0.49
N TRP A 156 -14.18 7.79 -0.35
CA TRP A 156 -15.49 7.48 -0.95
C TRP A 156 -16.49 6.97 0.10
N PHE A 157 -15.97 6.28 1.12
CA PHE A 157 -16.70 5.85 2.29
C PHE A 157 -15.94 6.25 3.55
N ASP A 158 -16.67 6.26 4.66
CA ASP A 158 -16.08 6.40 5.97
C ASP A 158 -15.64 5.02 6.45
N ASP A 159 -14.38 4.68 6.12
CA ASP A 159 -13.83 3.36 6.38
C ASP A 159 -13.78 3.07 7.90
N PRO A 160 -14.25 1.90 8.35
CA PRO A 160 -14.24 1.55 9.76
C PRO A 160 -12.83 1.19 10.23
N LEU A 161 -12.57 1.34 11.52
CA LEU A 161 -11.48 0.61 12.16
C LEU A 161 -11.74 -0.88 12.05
N HIS A 162 -10.68 -1.68 12.10
CA HIS A 162 -10.81 -3.13 12.13
C HIS A 162 -9.68 -3.77 12.92
N THR A 163 -9.80 -5.08 13.18
CA THR A 163 -8.82 -5.86 13.96
C THR A 163 -7.37 -5.75 13.45
N GLY A 164 -7.19 -5.42 12.16
CA GLY A 164 -5.87 -5.15 11.58
C GLY A 164 -5.20 -3.91 12.20
N PHE A 165 -5.95 -2.82 12.39
CA PHE A 165 -5.48 -1.60 13.07
C PHE A 165 -5.21 -1.86 14.55
N THR A 166 -6.18 -2.46 15.26
CA THR A 166 -6.10 -2.61 16.72
C THR A 166 -5.06 -3.62 17.18
N ARG A 167 -4.59 -4.51 16.30
CA ARG A 167 -3.44 -5.39 16.55
C ARG A 167 -2.07 -4.70 16.45
N LEU A 168 -1.99 -3.52 15.83
CA LEU A 168 -0.75 -2.76 15.74
C LEU A 168 -0.40 -2.15 17.10
N ALA A 169 0.89 -1.86 17.31
CA ALA A 169 1.30 -0.95 18.38
C ALA A 169 0.60 0.42 18.23
N GLU A 170 0.39 1.14 19.33
CA GLU A 170 -0.41 2.38 19.32
C GLU A 170 0.14 3.43 18.35
N ASP A 171 1.46 3.64 18.38
CA ASP A 171 2.16 4.56 17.47
C ASP A 171 1.90 4.19 16.00
N ARG A 172 1.97 2.91 15.65
CA ARG A 172 1.72 2.42 14.29
C ARG A 172 0.26 2.51 13.88
N MET A 173 -0.65 2.24 14.81
CA MET A 173 -2.08 2.37 14.54
C MET A 173 -2.42 3.83 14.24
N VAL A 174 -1.93 4.77 15.06
CA VAL A 174 -2.16 6.21 14.88
C VAL A 174 -1.49 6.72 13.60
N ALA A 175 -0.25 6.32 13.34
CA ALA A 175 0.47 6.63 12.10
C ALA A 175 -0.34 6.18 10.88
N LEU A 176 -0.80 4.93 10.87
CA LEU A 176 -1.60 4.38 9.77
C LEU A 176 -2.93 5.12 9.61
N MET A 177 -3.61 5.49 10.70
CA MET A 177 -4.83 6.30 10.60
C MET A 177 -4.56 7.65 9.92
N PHE A 178 -3.46 8.32 10.25
CA PHE A 178 -3.09 9.59 9.61
C PHE A 178 -2.73 9.40 8.14
N HIS A 179 -2.04 8.30 7.80
CA HIS A 179 -1.75 7.93 6.41
C HIS A 179 -3.04 7.80 5.59
N GLU A 180 -4.00 7.00 6.05
CA GLU A 180 -5.25 6.79 5.31
C GLU A 180 -6.10 8.05 5.20
N LEU A 181 -6.12 8.89 6.24
CA LEU A 181 -6.78 10.19 6.19
C LEU A 181 -6.10 11.16 5.23
N ALA A 182 -4.79 11.06 5.03
CA ALA A 182 -4.07 11.89 4.07
C ALA A 182 -4.55 11.60 2.64
N HIS A 183 -4.81 10.35 2.27
CA HIS A 183 -5.37 9.99 0.96
C HIS A 183 -6.73 10.68 0.65
N ARG A 184 -7.49 11.08 1.67
CA ARG A 184 -8.73 11.88 1.51
C ARG A 184 -8.46 13.34 1.12
N VAL A 185 -7.22 13.83 1.26
CA VAL A 185 -6.81 15.20 0.92
C VAL A 185 -6.49 15.31 -0.57
N VAL A 186 -5.63 14.41 -1.07
CA VAL A 186 -5.18 14.33 -2.46
C VAL A 186 -4.97 12.89 -2.85
N TYR A 187 -5.46 12.52 -4.03
CA TYR A 187 -5.15 11.27 -4.72
C TYR A 187 -5.11 11.53 -6.22
N ILE A 188 -4.02 11.13 -6.88
CA ILE A 188 -3.83 11.23 -8.32
C ILE A 188 -3.93 9.84 -8.92
N ALA A 189 -4.81 9.66 -9.91
CA ALA A 189 -4.90 8.41 -10.66
C ALA A 189 -3.56 8.09 -11.34
N ASP A 190 -3.16 6.83 -11.33
CA ASP A 190 -1.94 6.30 -11.94
C ASP A 190 -0.60 6.83 -11.36
N ASP A 191 -0.60 7.62 -10.27
CA ASP A 191 0.63 8.08 -9.60
C ASP A 191 0.74 7.58 -8.14
N THR A 192 1.05 6.28 -8.01
CA THR A 192 1.27 5.64 -6.70
C THR A 192 2.42 6.30 -5.93
N ALA A 193 3.51 6.66 -6.60
CA ALA A 193 4.69 7.20 -5.92
C ALA A 193 4.39 8.54 -5.23
N PHE A 194 3.62 9.42 -5.88
CA PHE A 194 3.14 10.67 -5.28
C PHE A 194 2.20 10.40 -4.10
N ASN A 195 1.15 9.61 -4.32
CA ASN A 195 0.10 9.39 -3.31
C ASN A 195 0.69 8.80 -2.02
N GLU A 196 1.49 7.74 -2.13
CA GLU A 196 2.09 7.06 -0.99
C GLU A 196 3.14 7.92 -0.29
N SER A 197 3.95 8.68 -1.06
CA SER A 197 4.97 9.56 -0.47
C SER A 197 4.34 10.74 0.27
N PHE A 198 3.24 11.29 -0.25
CA PHE A 198 2.47 12.35 0.41
C PHE A 198 1.85 11.84 1.72
N ALA A 199 1.14 10.72 1.67
CA ALA A 199 0.51 10.14 2.84
C ALA A 199 1.53 9.75 3.92
N THR A 200 2.67 9.17 3.52
CA THR A 200 3.78 8.86 4.44
C THR A 200 4.38 10.11 5.08
N ALA A 201 4.50 11.23 4.35
CA ALA A 201 5.02 12.48 4.92
C ALA A 201 4.06 13.06 5.97
N VAL A 202 2.75 13.01 5.72
CA VAL A 202 1.72 13.42 6.68
C VAL A 202 1.69 12.50 7.89
N GLU A 203 1.79 11.19 7.68
CA GLU A 203 1.90 10.17 8.72
C GLU A 203 3.07 10.48 9.67
N LEU A 204 4.27 10.66 9.13
CA LEU A 204 5.48 10.87 9.94
C LEU A 204 5.38 12.17 10.77
N GLU A 205 4.98 13.28 10.14
CA GLU A 205 4.87 14.54 10.86
C GLU A 205 3.70 14.51 11.86
N GLY A 206 2.57 13.92 11.49
CA GLY A 206 1.43 13.73 12.36
C GLY A 206 1.78 12.89 13.59
N LEU A 207 2.49 11.78 13.39
CA LEU A 207 2.97 10.92 14.47
C LEU A 207 3.95 11.65 15.38
N ARG A 208 4.89 12.43 14.82
CA ARG A 208 5.84 13.25 15.60
C ARG A 208 5.11 14.21 16.54
N LEU A 209 4.13 14.94 16.01
CA LEU A 209 3.32 15.89 16.79
C LEU A 209 2.46 15.17 17.83
N TRP A 210 1.82 14.06 17.44
CA TRP A 210 1.01 13.22 18.33
C TRP A 210 1.83 12.72 19.53
N LEU A 211 2.99 12.10 19.27
CA LEU A 211 3.85 11.58 20.32
C LEU A 211 4.39 12.68 21.24
N SER A 212 4.66 13.87 20.70
CA SER A 212 5.03 15.04 21.50
C SER A 212 3.89 15.47 22.44
N ASP A 213 2.65 15.51 21.94
CA ASP A 213 1.46 15.87 22.73
C ASP A 213 1.16 14.84 23.83
N GLN A 214 1.40 13.55 23.52
CA GLN A 214 1.30 12.44 24.46
C GLN A 214 2.47 12.38 25.48
N GLY A 215 3.42 13.31 25.43
CA GLY A 215 4.58 13.34 26.33
C GLY A 215 5.58 12.20 26.09
N LYS A 216 5.58 11.61 24.89
CA LYS A 216 6.41 10.47 24.47
C LYS A 216 7.28 10.78 23.23
N PRO A 217 7.92 11.96 23.11
CA PRO A 217 8.64 12.34 21.89
C PRO A 217 9.77 11.36 21.50
N GLY A 218 10.39 10.68 22.49
CA GLY A 218 11.42 9.67 22.24
C GLY A 218 10.95 8.43 21.49
N GLN A 219 9.64 8.14 21.46
CA GLN A 219 9.10 7.02 20.67
C GLN A 219 9.13 7.31 19.16
N PHE A 220 9.32 8.57 18.75
CA PHE A 220 9.40 8.90 17.32
C PHE A 220 10.65 8.33 16.65
N GLU A 221 11.73 8.11 17.42
CA GLU A 221 12.94 7.44 16.91
C GLU A 221 12.64 6.05 16.34
N GLU A 222 11.69 5.32 16.93
CA GLU A 222 11.29 4.00 16.40
C GLU A 222 10.65 4.11 15.02
N ALA A 223 9.95 5.21 14.72
CA ALA A 223 9.39 5.48 13.41
C ALA A 223 10.47 5.86 12.39
N LEU A 224 11.45 6.67 12.81
CA LEU A 224 12.61 7.01 11.98
C LEU A 224 13.46 5.78 11.66
N ASP A 225 13.69 4.90 12.64
CA ASP A 225 14.38 3.64 12.44
C ASP A 225 13.64 2.76 11.42
N ARG A 226 12.30 2.67 11.49
CA ARG A 226 11.49 1.94 10.50
C ARG A 226 11.63 2.55 9.10
N LEU A 227 11.62 3.88 9.00
CA LEU A 227 11.83 4.58 7.72
C LEU A 227 13.23 4.30 7.17
N ALA A 228 14.27 4.34 8.01
CA ALA A 228 15.65 4.03 7.63
C ALA A 228 15.79 2.59 7.11
N ARG A 229 15.24 1.61 7.84
CA ARG A 229 15.20 0.20 7.38
C ARG A 229 14.52 0.04 6.03
N ARG A 230 13.43 0.77 5.81
CA ARG A 230 12.71 0.77 4.53
C ARG A 230 13.52 1.37 3.40
N ASN A 231 14.21 2.50 3.62
CA ASN A 231 15.08 3.13 2.63
C ASN A 231 16.30 2.26 2.28
N GLN A 232 16.90 1.60 3.26
CA GLN A 232 17.97 0.63 3.04
C GLN A 232 17.48 -0.57 2.21
N THR A 233 16.28 -1.07 2.50
CA THR A 233 15.65 -2.13 1.70
C THR A 233 15.33 -1.67 0.28
N LEU A 234 14.92 -0.41 0.09
CA LEU A 234 14.68 0.17 -1.24
C LEU A 234 15.95 0.23 -2.07
N SER A 235 17.06 0.67 -1.48
CA SER A 235 18.37 0.69 -2.16
C SER A 235 18.76 -0.71 -2.65
N LEU A 236 18.56 -1.73 -1.81
CA LEU A 236 18.77 -3.13 -2.18
C LEU A 236 17.86 -3.55 -3.35
N VAL A 237 16.58 -3.18 -3.31
CA VAL A 237 15.61 -3.49 -4.36
C VAL A 237 15.97 -2.83 -5.69
N GLU A 238 16.42 -1.57 -5.68
CA GLU A 238 16.83 -0.83 -6.87
C GLU A 238 18.06 -1.47 -7.52
N ASP A 239 19.08 -1.78 -6.73
CA ASP A 239 20.31 -2.45 -7.20
C ASP A 239 20.00 -3.79 -7.88
N PHE A 240 19.19 -4.63 -7.24
CA PHE A 240 18.84 -5.94 -7.77
C PHE A 240 17.86 -5.86 -8.95
N SER A 241 16.97 -4.87 -8.96
CA SER A 241 16.10 -4.60 -10.11
C SER A 241 16.90 -4.24 -11.35
N ALA A 242 17.93 -3.40 -11.22
CA ALA A 242 18.81 -3.06 -12.34
C ALA A 242 19.54 -4.28 -12.92
N ARG A 243 19.98 -5.22 -12.06
CA ARG A 243 20.58 -6.49 -12.50
C ARG A 243 19.59 -7.38 -13.26
N LEU A 244 18.35 -7.44 -12.78
CA LEU A 244 17.28 -8.18 -13.43
C LEU A 244 16.90 -7.56 -14.78
N ASP A 245 16.82 -6.23 -14.88
CA ASP A 245 16.54 -5.54 -16.14
C ASP A 245 17.61 -5.85 -17.21
N VAL A 246 18.89 -5.86 -16.83
CA VAL A 246 19.99 -6.29 -17.72
C VAL A 246 19.87 -7.75 -18.14
N LEU A 247 19.42 -8.63 -17.24
CA LEU A 247 19.19 -10.05 -17.57
C LEU A 247 18.00 -10.21 -18.53
N TYR A 248 16.89 -9.53 -18.26
CA TYR A 248 15.65 -9.64 -19.02
C TYR A 248 15.75 -9.02 -20.40
N ALA A 249 16.60 -8.00 -20.59
CA ALA A 249 16.95 -7.48 -21.92
C ALA A 249 17.61 -8.53 -22.84
N GLN A 250 18.05 -9.68 -22.31
CA GLN A 250 18.65 -10.78 -23.08
C GLN A 250 17.64 -11.88 -23.44
N GLN A 251 16.33 -11.66 -23.24
CA GLN A 251 15.30 -12.69 -23.47
C GLN A 251 15.22 -13.20 -24.92
N ASP A 252 15.61 -12.38 -25.90
CA ASP A 252 15.63 -12.77 -27.32
C ASP A 252 16.91 -13.52 -27.72
N VAL A 253 17.89 -13.61 -26.81
CA VAL A 253 19.23 -14.18 -27.07
C VAL A 253 19.50 -15.43 -26.26
N LEU A 254 19.08 -15.47 -25.00
CA LEU A 254 19.32 -16.60 -24.10
C LEU A 254 18.13 -17.56 -24.07
N PRO A 255 18.36 -18.88 -23.99
CA PRO A 255 17.28 -19.82 -23.72
C PRO A 255 16.63 -19.55 -22.36
N ASP A 256 15.30 -19.71 -22.26
CA ASP A 256 14.54 -19.45 -21.02
C ASP A 256 15.11 -20.16 -19.79
N GLN A 257 15.61 -21.40 -19.94
CA GLN A 257 16.17 -22.14 -18.81
C GLN A 257 17.43 -21.46 -18.25
N GLN A 258 18.23 -20.82 -19.12
CA GLN A 258 19.40 -20.06 -18.69
C GLN A 258 18.99 -18.76 -18.01
N LEU A 259 17.95 -18.07 -18.51
CA LEU A 259 17.36 -16.89 -17.85
C LEU A 259 16.82 -17.26 -16.47
N ARG A 260 16.04 -18.35 -16.35
CA ARG A 260 15.54 -18.88 -15.07
C ARG A 260 16.65 -19.14 -14.07
N ASN A 261 17.71 -19.83 -14.48
CA ASN A 261 18.84 -20.14 -13.60
C ASN A 261 19.55 -18.86 -13.12
N ARG A 262 19.78 -17.89 -14.01
CA ARG A 262 20.42 -16.60 -13.66
C ARG A 262 19.51 -15.74 -12.78
N LYS A 263 18.22 -15.68 -13.09
CA LYS A 263 17.18 -15.01 -12.28
C LYS A 263 17.17 -15.58 -10.87
N ALA A 264 17.13 -16.91 -10.73
CA ALA A 264 17.14 -17.57 -9.43
C ALA A 264 18.41 -17.25 -8.61
N ALA A 265 19.58 -17.18 -9.25
CA ALA A 265 20.83 -16.77 -8.59
C ALA A 265 20.76 -15.32 -8.08
N ILE A 266 20.24 -14.39 -8.89
CA ILE A 266 20.05 -12.99 -8.48
C ILE A 266 19.09 -12.88 -7.29
N TYR A 267 17.99 -13.64 -7.28
CA TYR A 267 17.06 -13.66 -6.15
C TYR A 267 17.64 -14.31 -4.88
N GLN A 268 18.49 -15.33 -5.03
CA GLN A 268 19.20 -15.92 -3.91
C GLN A 268 20.20 -14.93 -3.30
N GLU A 269 20.96 -14.20 -4.13
CA GLU A 269 21.83 -13.12 -3.69
C GLU A 269 21.03 -12.01 -2.98
N LEU A 270 19.86 -11.64 -3.50
CA LEU A 270 18.99 -10.64 -2.88
C LEU A 270 18.52 -11.08 -1.49
N ALA A 271 18.07 -12.33 -1.36
CA ALA A 271 17.61 -12.87 -0.09
C ALA A 271 18.73 -12.89 0.96
N LEU A 272 19.96 -13.24 0.56
CA LEU A 272 21.14 -13.22 1.44
C LEU A 272 21.52 -11.78 1.83
N ALA A 273 21.53 -10.85 0.88
CA ALA A 273 21.86 -9.46 1.16
C ALA A 273 20.80 -8.78 2.07
N TYR A 274 19.51 -9.11 1.89
CA TYR A 274 18.46 -8.67 2.81
C TYR A 274 18.63 -9.29 4.20
N GLN A 275 19.03 -10.56 4.28
CA GLN A 275 19.30 -11.21 5.56
C GLN A 275 20.48 -10.58 6.30
N GLU A 276 21.56 -10.23 5.60
CA GLU A 276 22.70 -9.52 6.17
C GLU A 276 22.30 -8.12 6.64
N LEU A 277 21.59 -7.37 5.78
CA LEU A 277 21.11 -6.02 6.08
C LEU A 277 20.19 -6.00 7.32
N SER A 278 19.34 -7.02 7.48
CA SER A 278 18.36 -7.10 8.56
C SER A 278 18.85 -7.78 9.83
N ALA A 279 20.11 -8.24 9.89
CA ALA A 279 20.63 -9.06 10.98
C ALA A 279 20.62 -8.36 12.35
N GLU A 280 20.79 -7.04 12.37
CA GLU A 280 20.85 -6.24 13.60
C GLU A 280 19.54 -5.53 13.93
N TRP A 281 18.50 -5.70 13.11
CA TRP A 281 17.22 -5.04 13.32
C TRP A 281 16.47 -5.66 14.49
N SER A 282 15.90 -4.82 15.36
CA SER A 282 15.13 -5.25 16.53
C SER A 282 13.79 -5.92 16.19
N GLU A 283 13.37 -5.82 14.94
CA GLU A 283 12.08 -6.31 14.44
C GLU A 283 12.21 -6.77 12.98
N PRO A 284 11.27 -7.61 12.50
CA PRO A 284 11.21 -7.96 11.09
C PRO A 284 11.17 -6.72 10.18
N GLY A 285 12.02 -6.74 9.15
CA GLY A 285 12.08 -5.68 8.17
C GLY A 285 10.93 -5.69 7.15
N PRO A 286 11.00 -4.85 6.11
CA PRO A 286 9.91 -4.66 5.16
C PRO A 286 9.50 -5.91 4.35
N PHE A 287 10.42 -6.86 4.11
CA PHE A 287 10.08 -8.15 3.50
C PHE A 287 9.66 -9.23 4.51
N GLY A 288 9.50 -8.83 5.77
CA GLY A 288 9.14 -9.75 6.86
C GLY A 288 10.36 -10.51 7.41
N PRO A 289 10.10 -11.56 8.21
CA PRO A 289 11.13 -12.34 8.87
C PRO A 289 11.91 -13.20 7.87
N VAL A 290 13.21 -13.35 8.11
CA VAL A 290 14.10 -14.23 7.34
C VAL A 290 13.90 -15.71 7.76
N PRO A 291 14.11 -16.69 6.85
CA PRO A 291 14.47 -16.53 5.44
C PRO A 291 13.29 -16.03 4.59
N VAL A 292 13.58 -15.10 3.67
CA VAL A 292 12.61 -14.57 2.72
C VAL A 292 12.63 -15.34 1.41
N SER A 293 11.47 -15.44 0.75
CA SER A 293 11.34 -15.93 -0.62
C SER A 293 10.79 -14.80 -1.47
N LEU A 294 11.63 -14.27 -2.37
CA LEU A 294 11.33 -13.09 -3.18
C LEU A 294 11.26 -13.46 -4.66
N ASN A 295 10.42 -12.75 -5.40
CA ASN A 295 10.25 -12.88 -6.84
C ASN A 295 9.93 -11.51 -7.49
N ASN A 296 9.62 -11.48 -8.80
CA ASN A 296 9.35 -10.23 -9.52
C ASN A 296 8.17 -9.46 -8.91
N ALA A 297 7.14 -10.16 -8.43
CA ALA A 297 5.97 -9.54 -7.81
C ALA A 297 6.29 -8.84 -6.48
N ASN A 298 7.21 -9.37 -5.68
CA ASN A 298 7.68 -8.69 -4.47
C ASN A 298 8.38 -7.36 -4.79
N LEU A 299 9.31 -7.37 -5.77
CA LEU A 299 10.07 -6.18 -6.15
C LEU A 299 9.17 -5.14 -6.83
N ALA A 300 8.30 -5.57 -7.75
CA ALA A 300 7.37 -4.70 -8.46
C ALA A 300 6.42 -3.95 -7.50
N LEU A 301 5.96 -4.63 -6.43
CA LEU A 301 5.17 -3.99 -5.39
C LEU A 301 6.01 -3.02 -4.55
N PHE A 302 7.22 -3.45 -4.13
CA PHE A 302 8.05 -2.65 -3.23
C PHE A 302 8.56 -1.35 -3.86
N ARG A 303 8.94 -1.39 -5.15
CA ARG A 303 9.47 -0.22 -5.90
C ARG A 303 8.51 0.95 -6.01
N GLN A 304 7.22 0.74 -5.79
CA GLN A 304 6.19 1.78 -5.99
C GLN A 304 6.08 2.76 -4.82
N TYR A 305 6.85 2.59 -3.74
CA TYR A 305 6.71 3.35 -2.50
C TYR A 305 7.93 4.22 -2.16
N ASN A 306 7.65 5.41 -1.62
CA ASN A 306 8.53 6.28 -0.82
C ASN A 306 9.61 7.13 -1.54
N GLN A 307 9.57 7.28 -2.85
CA GLN A 307 10.57 8.08 -3.57
C GLN A 307 10.56 9.59 -3.22
N HIS A 308 9.42 10.13 -2.77
CA HIS A 308 9.23 11.58 -2.61
C HIS A 308 8.92 12.02 -1.17
N VAL A 309 9.09 11.14 -0.17
CA VAL A 309 8.83 11.49 1.24
C VAL A 309 9.63 12.71 1.70
N PRO A 310 10.95 12.84 1.40
CA PRO A 310 11.71 14.03 1.76
C PRO A 310 11.15 15.32 1.13
N ALA A 311 10.70 15.26 -0.13
CA ALA A 311 10.11 16.40 -0.83
C ALA A 311 8.86 16.94 -0.12
N PHE A 312 7.92 16.05 0.24
CA PHE A 312 6.69 16.46 0.92
C PHE A 312 6.96 17.00 2.33
N ARG A 313 7.92 16.42 3.06
CA ARG A 313 8.35 16.97 4.36
C ARG A 313 9.02 18.34 4.20
N GLN A 314 9.78 18.56 3.13
CA GLN A 314 10.32 19.88 2.80
C GLN A 314 9.23 20.89 2.42
N MET A 315 8.19 20.47 1.69
CA MET A 315 7.03 21.32 1.39
C MET A 315 6.30 21.75 2.66
N LEU A 316 6.09 20.81 3.60
CA LEU A 316 5.48 21.11 4.89
C LEU A 316 6.34 22.08 5.72
N ARG A 317 7.66 21.89 5.71
CA ARG A 317 8.61 22.86 6.31
C ARG A 317 8.51 24.25 5.66
N ASN A 318 8.43 24.32 4.33
CA ASN A 318 8.25 25.59 3.60
C ASN A 318 6.93 26.29 3.96
N ALA A 319 5.89 25.52 4.28
CA ALA A 319 4.60 26.03 4.78
C ALA A 319 4.63 26.39 6.28
N GLY A 320 5.80 26.33 6.94
CA GLY A 320 5.92 26.64 8.36
C GLY A 320 5.21 25.63 9.27
N TYR A 321 5.06 24.38 8.81
CA TYR A 321 4.27 23.33 9.46
C TYR A 321 2.77 23.65 9.60
N ASP A 322 2.25 24.58 8.79
CA ASP A 322 0.81 24.77 8.62
C ASP A 322 0.27 23.72 7.63
N PHE A 323 -0.50 22.75 8.14
CA PHE A 323 -1.04 21.67 7.33
C PHE A 323 -2.04 22.15 6.27
N ALA A 324 -2.84 23.18 6.56
CA ALA A 324 -3.83 23.67 5.60
C ALA A 324 -3.16 24.32 4.39
N ASP A 325 -2.12 25.12 4.61
CA ASP A 325 -1.33 25.72 3.54
C ASP A 325 -0.46 24.69 2.80
N PHE A 326 0.10 23.72 3.53
CA PHE A 326 0.77 22.57 2.92
C PHE A 326 -0.16 21.80 1.98
N TYR A 327 -1.38 21.46 2.40
CA TYR A 327 -2.34 20.74 1.56
C TYR A 327 -2.76 21.53 0.33
N LYS A 328 -2.91 22.87 0.42
CA LYS A 328 -3.14 23.72 -0.76
C LYS A 328 -1.97 23.65 -1.74
N ALA A 329 -0.74 23.67 -1.24
CA ALA A 329 0.46 23.55 -2.07
C ALA A 329 0.55 22.17 -2.75
N VAL A 330 0.27 21.08 -2.03
CA VAL A 330 0.23 19.72 -2.59
C VAL A 330 -0.86 19.58 -3.65
N LYS A 331 -2.06 20.13 -3.41
CA LYS A 331 -3.14 20.15 -4.42
C LYS A 331 -2.72 20.89 -5.69
N THR A 332 -2.10 22.06 -5.53
CA THR A 332 -1.57 22.82 -6.67
C THR A 332 -0.52 22.02 -7.45
N LEU A 333 0.37 21.33 -6.74
CA LEU A 333 1.36 20.46 -7.37
C LEU A 333 0.68 19.29 -8.10
N SER A 334 -0.36 18.68 -7.52
CA SER A 334 -1.07 17.52 -8.08
C SER A 334 -1.71 17.80 -9.45
N GLU A 335 -2.06 19.06 -9.72
CA GLU A 335 -2.65 19.51 -10.99
C GLU A 335 -1.61 19.64 -12.12
N GLN A 336 -0.31 19.61 -11.82
CA GLN A 336 0.74 19.70 -12.84
C GLN A 336 0.91 18.36 -13.59
N PRO A 337 1.35 18.40 -14.86
CA PRO A 337 1.80 17.22 -15.58
C PRO A 337 2.86 16.42 -14.81
N GLU A 338 2.80 15.10 -14.88
CA GLU A 338 3.69 14.19 -14.14
C GLU A 338 5.19 14.55 -14.28
N PRO A 339 5.76 14.82 -15.48
CA PRO A 339 7.18 15.15 -15.57
C PRO A 339 7.57 16.40 -14.77
N GLN A 340 6.68 17.40 -14.71
CA GLN A 340 6.92 18.64 -13.98
C GLN A 340 6.81 18.41 -12.47
N ARG A 341 5.84 17.59 -12.03
CA ARG A 341 5.73 17.18 -10.62
C ARG A 341 6.97 16.44 -10.17
N THR A 342 7.42 15.44 -10.93
CA THR A 342 8.57 14.60 -10.58
C THR A 342 9.84 15.44 -10.47
N GLU A 343 10.08 16.36 -11.41
CA GLU A 343 11.22 17.28 -11.35
C GLU A 343 11.15 18.19 -10.12
N HIS A 344 9.98 18.73 -9.82
CA HIS A 344 9.77 19.58 -8.64
C HIS A 344 10.00 18.83 -7.32
N LEU A 345 9.48 17.60 -7.21
CA LEU A 345 9.66 16.75 -6.05
C LEU A 345 11.14 16.35 -5.89
N ALA A 346 11.86 16.03 -6.97
CA ALA A 346 13.29 15.74 -6.90
C ALA A 346 14.08 16.92 -6.32
N ALA A 347 13.86 18.13 -6.83
CA ALA A 347 14.54 19.33 -6.34
C ALA A 347 14.22 19.65 -4.86
N LEU A 348 13.01 19.34 -4.40
CA LEU A 348 12.63 19.49 -2.99
C LEU A 348 13.28 18.43 -2.10
N SER A 349 13.37 17.18 -2.57
CA SER A 349 14.03 16.10 -1.83
C SER A 349 15.50 16.42 -1.57
N GLU A 350 16.22 16.97 -2.54
CA GLU A 350 17.64 17.36 -2.38
C GLU A 350 17.86 18.43 -1.31
N ARG A 351 16.84 19.25 -1.02
CA ARG A 351 16.91 20.32 -0.02
C ARG A 351 16.57 19.86 1.39
N PHE A 352 16.01 18.66 1.55
CA PHE A 352 15.55 18.18 2.84
C PHE A 352 16.71 17.63 3.66
N GLU A 353 16.98 18.25 4.81
CA GLU A 353 17.90 17.72 5.82
C GLU A 353 17.11 17.34 7.07
N GLU A 354 17.15 16.06 7.44
CA GLU A 354 16.40 15.50 8.58
C GLU A 354 16.93 15.98 9.95
N HIS A 355 18.11 16.60 9.98
CA HIS A 355 18.84 16.96 11.21
C HIS A 355 19.09 18.48 11.41
N LEU A 356 18.30 19.36 10.78
CA LEU A 356 18.36 20.82 11.00
C LEU A 356 17.08 21.43 11.53
#